data_AF-A0A847JEZ0-F1
#
_entry.id   AF-A0A847JEZ0-F1
#
_cell.length_a   1.000
_cell.length_b   1.000
_cell.length_c   1.000
_cell.angle_alpha   90.00
_cell.angle_beta   90.00
_cell.angle_gamma   90.00
#
_symmetry.space_group_name_H-M   'P 1'
#
loop_
_entity.id
_entity.type
_entity.pdbx_description
1 polymer ?
#
loop_
_entity_poly.entity_id
_entity_poly.type
_entity_poly.pdbx_seq_one_letter_code
_entity_poly.pdbx_strand_id
1 'polypeptide(L)'
;MADEFAKDARRRRFGRFALVGFGLLALAVLAGPPALRAWIERDLCPTVVTKSGDADGTHWEIARSDCGGRRIVHQLRIVPPKGWSTLVYETEGGSLPVSWSQAGFIGKLELDHPLEGEADLVLDVPLDAKGRPKAAIRVRAGRRLAVP
;
A
#
# COMPACT_ATOMS: atom_id res chain seq x y z
N MET A 1 -58.91 -14.52 -24.90
CA MET A 1 -58.52 -14.91 -23.53
C MET A 1 -57.05 -15.31 -23.40
N ALA A 2 -56.50 -16.21 -24.23
CA ALA A 2 -55.09 -16.62 -24.12
C ALA A 2 -54.05 -15.46 -24.24
N ASP A 3 -54.32 -14.46 -25.07
CA ASP A 3 -53.44 -13.29 -25.26
C ASP A 3 -53.40 -12.32 -24.05
N GLU A 4 -54.48 -12.25 -23.26
CA GLU A 4 -54.50 -11.39 -22.06
C GLU A 4 -53.68 -12.00 -20.92
N PHE A 5 -53.75 -13.33 -20.74
CA PHE A 5 -52.91 -14.04 -19.78
C PHE A 5 -51.41 -13.94 -20.11
N ALA A 6 -51.05 -13.96 -21.40
CA ALA A 6 -49.66 -13.79 -21.84
C ALA A 6 -49.13 -12.36 -21.58
N LYS A 7 -49.96 -11.33 -21.75
CA LYS A 7 -49.62 -9.93 -21.43
C LYS A 7 -49.42 -9.71 -19.94
N ASP A 8 -50.29 -10.25 -19.09
CA ASP A 8 -50.18 -10.12 -17.64
C ASP A 8 -48.97 -10.86 -17.04
N ALA A 9 -48.66 -12.05 -17.56
CA ALA A 9 -47.46 -12.79 -17.17
C ALA A 9 -46.16 -12.02 -17.55
N ARG A 10 -46.15 -11.37 -18.72
CA ARG A 10 -45.02 -10.56 -19.18
C ARG A 10 -44.87 -9.28 -18.35
N ARG A 11 -45.97 -8.62 -17.97
CA ARG A 11 -45.99 -7.44 -17.07
C ARG A 11 -45.47 -7.75 -15.67
N ARG A 12 -45.87 -8.89 -15.09
CA ARG A 12 -45.38 -9.33 -13.76
C ARG A 12 -43.90 -9.71 -13.77
N ARG A 13 -43.40 -10.32 -14.84
CA ARG A 13 -41.96 -10.56 -15.02
C ARG A 13 -41.20 -9.25 -15.14
N PHE A 14 -41.68 -8.31 -15.95
CA PHE A 14 -41.04 -7.00 -16.12
C PHE A 14 -41.00 -6.20 -14.81
N GLY A 15 -42.09 -6.21 -14.03
CA GLY A 15 -42.13 -5.56 -12.72
C GLY A 15 -41.15 -6.17 -11.71
N ARG A 16 -40.97 -7.49 -11.73
CA ARG A 16 -39.96 -8.16 -10.90
C ARG A 16 -38.54 -7.81 -11.32
N PHE A 17 -38.24 -7.78 -12.62
CA PHE A 17 -36.92 -7.37 -13.11
C PHE A 17 -36.64 -5.90 -12.80
N ALA A 18 -37.63 -5.02 -12.90
CA ALA A 18 -37.50 -3.62 -12.54
C ALA A 18 -37.21 -3.45 -11.03
N LEU A 19 -37.91 -4.19 -10.16
CA LEU A 19 -37.65 -4.18 -8.72
C LEU A 19 -36.26 -4.69 -8.36
N VAL A 20 -35.81 -5.78 -8.98
CA VAL A 20 -34.45 -6.31 -8.77
C VAL A 20 -33.40 -5.33 -9.28
N GLY A 21 -33.61 -4.74 -10.46
CA GLY A 21 -32.74 -3.72 -11.02
C GLY A 21 -32.64 -2.49 -10.11
N PHE A 22 -33.78 -2.02 -9.58
CA PHE A 22 -33.80 -0.89 -8.64
C PHE A 22 -33.12 -1.23 -7.31
N GLY A 23 -33.31 -2.45 -6.80
CA GLY A 23 -32.63 -2.93 -5.61
C GLY A 23 -31.11 -2.99 -5.77
N LEU A 24 -30.63 -3.49 -6.92
CA LEU A 24 -29.20 -3.50 -7.25
C LEU A 24 -28.63 -2.09 -7.42
N LEU A 25 -29.39 -1.19 -8.05
CA LEU A 25 -28.98 0.20 -8.23
C LEU A 25 -28.90 0.92 -6.87
N ALA A 26 -29.89 0.74 -6.01
CA ALA A 26 -29.88 1.28 -4.65
C ALA A 26 -28.71 0.72 -3.82
N LEU A 27 -28.43 -0.59 -3.94
CA LEU A 27 -27.28 -1.22 -3.29
C LEU A 27 -25.96 -0.62 -3.80
N ALA A 28 -25.82 -0.42 -5.11
CA ALA A 28 -24.64 0.19 -5.70
C ALA A 28 -24.45 1.64 -5.25
N VAL A 29 -25.52 2.42 -5.12
CA VAL A 29 -25.46 3.81 -4.63
C VAL A 29 -25.10 3.88 -3.14
N LEU A 30 -25.57 2.94 -2.32
CA LEU A 30 -25.29 2.91 -0.87
C LEU A 30 -23.94 2.30 -0.53
N ALA A 31 -23.60 1.16 -1.14
CA ALA A 31 -22.39 0.40 -0.83
C ALA A 31 -21.21 0.71 -1.76
N GLY A 32 -21.48 1.27 -2.96
CA GLY A 32 -20.45 1.62 -3.93
C GLY A 32 -19.48 2.68 -3.42
N PRO A 33 -19.93 3.87 -2.96
CA PRO A 33 -19.04 4.92 -2.47
C PRO A 33 -18.10 4.47 -1.33
N PRO A 34 -18.55 3.78 -0.26
CA PRO A 34 -17.64 3.32 0.79
C PRO A 34 -16.72 2.21 0.31
N ALA A 35 -17.17 1.29 -0.55
CA ALA A 35 -16.32 0.23 -1.10
C ALA A 35 -15.23 0.79 -2.03
N LEU A 36 -15.59 1.74 -2.90
CA LEU A 36 -14.65 2.44 -3.78
C LEU A 36 -13.65 3.25 -2.96
N ARG A 37 -14.10 3.95 -1.92
CA ARG A 37 -13.23 4.71 -1.03
C ARG A 37 -12.25 3.79 -0.30
N ALA A 38 -12.73 2.68 0.27
CA ALA A 38 -11.88 1.69 0.92
C ALA A 38 -10.87 1.06 -0.06
N TRP A 39 -11.25 0.89 -1.33
CA TRP A 39 -10.36 0.41 -2.38
C TRP A 39 -9.29 1.44 -2.76
N ILE A 40 -9.68 2.71 -2.98
CA ILE A 40 -8.75 3.82 -3.29
C ILE A 40 -7.78 4.06 -2.13
N GLU A 41 -8.27 4.06 -0.89
CA GLU A 41 -7.45 4.23 0.32
C GLU A 41 -6.42 3.08 0.47
N ARG A 42 -6.72 1.89 -0.07
CA ARG A 42 -5.82 0.73 -0.03
C ARG A 42 -4.78 0.73 -1.15
N ASP A 43 -5.16 1.13 -2.36
CA ASP A 43 -4.34 0.94 -3.58
C ASP A 43 -3.72 2.25 -4.13
N LEU A 44 -4.23 3.42 -3.77
CA LEU A 44 -3.81 4.72 -4.27
C LEU A 44 -3.47 5.71 -3.14
N CYS A 45 -2.75 5.24 -2.12
CA CYS A 45 -2.33 6.12 -1.03
C CYS A 45 -1.53 7.32 -1.57
N PRO A 46 -2.03 8.57 -1.46
CA PRO A 46 -1.24 9.75 -1.82
C PRO A 46 0.10 9.70 -1.12
N THR A 47 1.16 9.77 -1.93
CA THR A 47 2.53 9.56 -1.50
C THR A 47 3.34 10.82 -1.74
N VAL A 48 4.04 11.29 -0.71
CA VAL A 48 4.89 12.47 -0.75
C VAL A 48 6.30 12.08 -0.34
N VAL A 49 7.28 12.36 -1.20
CA VAL A 49 8.70 12.18 -0.86
C VAL A 49 9.09 13.24 0.15
N THR A 50 9.50 12.82 1.34
CA THR A 50 9.89 13.70 2.44
C THR A 50 11.39 13.91 2.50
N LYS A 51 12.17 12.95 2.02
CA LYS A 51 13.63 13.03 1.96
C LYS A 51 14.15 12.16 0.83
N SER A 52 15.28 12.56 0.25
CA SER A 52 15.97 11.78 -0.77
C SER A 52 17.47 12.02 -0.71
N GLY A 53 18.23 11.17 -1.37
CA GLY A 53 19.68 11.33 -1.52
C GLY A 53 20.27 10.25 -2.40
N ASP A 54 21.59 10.30 -2.57
CA ASP A 54 22.35 9.33 -3.36
C ASP A 54 23.30 8.54 -2.46
N ALA A 55 23.40 7.23 -2.69
CA ALA A 55 24.34 6.34 -2.03
C ALA A 55 24.91 5.36 -3.05
N ASP A 56 26.24 5.33 -3.19
CA ASP A 56 26.95 4.41 -4.10
C ASP A 56 26.41 4.45 -5.55
N GLY A 57 26.11 5.66 -6.03
CA GLY A 57 25.54 5.87 -7.38
C GLY A 57 24.07 5.48 -7.54
N THR A 58 23.37 5.17 -6.44
CA THR A 58 21.95 4.85 -6.44
C THR A 58 21.14 5.85 -5.65
N HIS A 59 20.10 6.41 -6.27
CA HIS A 59 19.18 7.32 -5.63
C HIS A 59 18.25 6.57 -4.67
N TRP A 60 17.94 7.17 -3.54
CA TRP A 60 17.01 6.64 -2.56
C TRP A 60 16.04 7.72 -2.11
N GLU A 61 14.84 7.29 -1.74
CA GLU A 61 13.75 8.16 -1.33
C GLU A 61 13.07 7.61 -0.09
N ILE A 62 12.76 8.50 0.84
CA ILE A 62 11.82 8.26 1.93
C ILE A 62 10.52 8.95 1.54
N ALA A 63 9.46 8.16 1.49
CA ALA A 63 8.14 8.63 1.15
C ALA A 63 7.15 8.37 2.29
N ARG A 64 6.30 9.35 2.53
CA ARG A 64 5.14 9.25 3.41
C ARG A 64 3.90 9.04 2.56
N SER A 65 3.20 7.94 2.81
CA SER A 65 1.92 7.62 2.17
C SER A 65 0.79 7.71 3.19
N ASP A 66 -0.24 8.51 2.91
CA ASP A 66 -1.46 8.57 3.70
C ASP A 66 -2.51 7.66 3.06
N CYS A 67 -2.76 6.50 3.68
CA CYS A 67 -3.63 5.45 3.15
C CYS A 67 -5.07 5.54 3.67
N GLY A 68 -5.51 6.71 4.17
CA GLY A 68 -6.84 6.84 4.75
C GLY A 68 -6.99 6.07 6.08
N GLY A 69 -8.15 6.20 6.74
CA GLY A 69 -8.40 5.52 8.03
C GLY A 69 -7.38 5.82 9.14
N ARG A 70 -6.67 6.96 9.09
CA ARG A 70 -5.52 7.34 9.95
C ARG A 70 -4.29 6.44 9.80
N ARG A 71 -4.21 5.68 8.71
CA ARG A 71 -3.09 4.80 8.40
C ARG A 71 -2.04 5.57 7.62
N ILE A 72 -0.93 5.85 8.28
CA ILE A 72 0.24 6.51 7.68
C ILE A 72 1.34 5.46 7.53
N VAL A 73 1.84 5.29 6.31
CA VAL A 73 2.95 4.39 5.99
C VAL A 73 4.16 5.24 5.62
N HIS A 74 5.34 4.90 6.12
CA HIS A 74 6.59 5.47 5.65
C HIS A 74 7.41 4.39 4.98
N GLN A 75 7.93 4.69 3.80
CA GLN A 75 8.69 3.74 3.00
C GLN A 75 10.03 4.35 2.62
N LEU A 76 11.10 3.58 2.81
CA LEU A 76 12.38 3.87 2.19
C LEU A 76 12.55 2.95 0.98
N ARG A 77 12.82 3.56 -0.17
CA ARG A 77 13.00 2.86 -1.44
C ARG A 77 14.33 3.26 -2.08
N ILE A 78 14.93 2.28 -2.75
CA ILE A 78 16.00 2.51 -3.71
C ILE A 78 15.34 2.72 -5.07
N VAL A 79 15.64 3.86 -5.70
CA VAL A 79 15.05 4.31 -6.96
C VAL A 79 16.15 4.33 -8.01
N PRO A 80 16.26 3.28 -8.84
CA PRO A 80 17.26 3.28 -9.90
C PRO A 80 16.89 4.32 -10.98
N PRO A 81 17.88 4.85 -11.74
CA PRO A 81 17.61 5.79 -12.82
C PRO A 81 16.75 5.20 -13.95
N LYS A 82 16.72 3.86 -14.06
CA LYS A 82 15.85 3.11 -14.97
C LYS A 82 15.32 1.87 -14.25
N GLY A 83 14.07 1.52 -14.52
CA GLY A 83 13.43 0.33 -13.98
C GLY A 83 12.51 0.63 -12.80
N TRP A 84 12.33 -0.37 -11.93
CA TRP A 84 11.36 -0.33 -10.83
C TRP A 84 12.05 0.02 -9.51
N SER A 85 11.42 0.87 -8.70
CA SER A 85 11.86 1.16 -7.33
C SER A 85 11.79 -0.11 -6.47
N THR A 86 12.80 -0.34 -5.63
CA THR A 86 12.83 -1.48 -4.70
C THR A 86 12.62 -1.01 -3.27
N LEU A 87 11.75 -1.70 -2.53
CA LEU A 87 11.48 -1.41 -1.13
C LEU A 87 12.60 -1.93 -0.23
N VAL A 88 13.12 -1.05 0.63
CA VAL A 88 14.11 -1.40 1.67
C VAL A 88 13.41 -1.56 3.02
N TYR A 89 12.64 -0.55 3.40
CA TYR A 89 12.00 -0.45 4.70
C TYR A 89 10.59 0.09 4.54
N GLU A 90 9.66 -0.47 5.30
CA GLU A 90 8.29 0.01 5.42
C GLU A 90 7.89 0.00 6.89
N THR A 91 7.31 1.10 7.36
CA THR A 91 6.77 1.20 8.72
C THR A 91 5.37 1.77 8.72
N GLU A 92 4.50 1.16 9.52
CA GLU A 92 3.18 1.66 9.89
C GLU A 92 3.19 1.93 11.41
N GLY A 93 3.73 3.09 11.78
CA GLY A 93 3.94 3.52 13.16
C GLY A 93 5.19 2.94 13.83
N GLY A 94 5.82 3.74 14.69
CA GLY A 94 7.09 3.42 15.37
C GLY A 94 8.28 4.14 14.72
N SER A 95 9.43 3.46 14.65
CA SER A 95 10.69 4.01 14.11
C SER A 95 10.59 4.36 12.64
N LEU A 96 11.00 5.58 12.32
CA LEU A 96 10.99 6.16 10.99
C LEU A 96 12.38 6.05 10.36
N PRO A 97 12.45 5.80 9.04
CA PRO A 97 13.72 5.84 8.34
C PRO A 97 14.23 7.29 8.29
N VAL A 98 15.54 7.47 8.50
CA VAL A 98 16.21 8.77 8.49
C VAL A 98 17.13 8.89 7.28
N SER A 99 17.91 7.86 7.00
CA SER A 99 18.88 7.88 5.91
C SER A 99 19.18 6.48 5.37
N TRP A 100 19.77 6.45 4.19
CA TRP A 100 20.32 5.24 3.57
C TRP A 100 21.76 5.49 3.14
N SER A 101 22.60 4.51 3.39
CA SER A 101 23.93 4.44 2.77
C SER A 101 24.22 3.01 2.33
N GLN A 102 25.19 2.85 1.42
CA GLN A 102 25.56 1.56 0.87
C GLN A 102 27.07 1.45 0.79
N ALA A 103 27.59 0.29 1.16
CA ALA A 103 28.98 -0.09 0.96
C ALA A 103 29.04 -1.56 0.51
N GLY A 104 29.34 -1.78 -0.78
CA GLY A 104 29.37 -3.12 -1.35
C GLY A 104 28.00 -3.82 -1.29
N PHE A 105 27.95 -5.02 -0.72
CA PHE A 105 26.71 -5.82 -0.62
C PHE A 105 25.92 -5.59 0.66
N ILE A 106 26.23 -4.54 1.42
CA ILE A 106 25.53 -4.18 2.65
C ILE A 106 25.05 -2.74 2.53
N GLY A 107 23.75 -2.55 2.68
CA GLY A 107 23.15 -1.26 2.93
C GLY A 107 23.00 -0.99 4.41
N LYS A 108 23.10 0.26 4.82
CA LYS A 108 22.89 0.73 6.19
C LYS A 108 21.65 1.62 6.20
N LEU A 109 20.63 1.17 6.91
CA LEU A 109 19.40 1.91 7.17
C LEU A 109 19.52 2.58 8.53
N GLU A 110 19.45 3.90 8.57
CA GLU A 110 19.40 4.66 9.82
C GLU A 110 17.95 4.95 10.20
N LEU A 111 17.62 4.73 11.48
CA LEU A 111 16.32 5.03 12.08
C LEU A 111 16.46 6.21 13.06
N ASP A 112 15.35 6.92 13.27
CA ASP A 112 15.27 8.02 14.24
C ASP A 112 15.33 7.55 15.69
N HIS A 113 14.86 6.33 15.95
CA HIS A 113 14.99 5.61 17.20
C HIS A 113 15.00 4.09 16.96
N PRO A 114 15.51 3.26 17.89
CA PRO A 114 15.58 1.82 17.69
C PRO A 114 14.18 1.20 17.59
N LEU A 115 14.09 0.05 16.94
CA LEU A 115 12.86 -0.75 16.92
C LEU A 115 12.55 -1.29 18.32
N GLU A 116 11.29 -1.59 18.59
CA GLU A 116 10.89 -2.12 19.90
C GLU A 116 11.55 -3.48 20.16
N GLY A 117 12.40 -3.55 21.20
CA GLY A 117 13.17 -4.74 21.54
C GLY A 117 14.53 -4.85 20.82
N GLU A 118 14.87 -3.90 19.95
CA GLU A 118 16.20 -3.75 19.34
C GLU A 118 16.92 -2.54 19.96
N ALA A 119 18.25 -2.59 20.05
CA ALA A 119 19.07 -1.47 20.54
C ALA A 119 19.66 -0.63 19.39
N ASP A 120 19.68 -1.20 18.18
CA ASP A 120 20.39 -0.62 17.05
C ASP A 120 19.56 0.47 16.37
N LEU A 121 20.19 1.63 16.18
CA LEU A 121 19.68 2.72 15.34
C LEU A 121 20.00 2.51 13.86
N VAL A 122 21.03 1.72 13.57
CA VAL A 122 21.51 1.46 12.23
C VAL A 122 21.37 -0.03 11.95
N LEU A 123 20.56 -0.35 10.95
CA LEU A 123 20.26 -1.71 10.57
C LEU A 123 21.01 -2.09 9.30
N ASP A 124 21.67 -3.25 9.36
CA ASP A 124 22.35 -3.83 8.20
C ASP A 124 21.34 -4.54 7.32
N VAL A 125 21.30 -4.13 6.05
CA VAL A 125 20.41 -4.67 5.03
C VAL A 125 21.24 -5.40 3.98
N PRO A 126 21.18 -6.74 3.93
CA PRO A 126 21.88 -7.52 2.92
C PRO A 126 21.34 -7.22 1.50
N LEU A 127 22.26 -6.97 0.56
CA LEU A 127 21.94 -6.68 -0.83
C LEU A 127 22.27 -7.88 -1.74
N ASP A 128 21.55 -7.97 -2.87
CA ASP A 128 21.84 -8.90 -3.95
C ASP A 128 22.94 -8.36 -4.89
N ALA A 129 23.33 -9.16 -5.89
CA ALA A 129 24.36 -8.79 -6.86
C ALA A 129 24.02 -7.54 -7.70
N LYS A 130 22.76 -7.08 -7.67
CA LYS A 130 22.27 -5.89 -8.37
C LYS A 130 22.08 -4.70 -7.43
N GLY A 131 22.57 -4.78 -6.19
CA GLY A 131 22.44 -3.71 -5.18
C GLY A 131 21.03 -3.58 -4.60
N ARG A 132 20.18 -4.60 -4.73
CA ARG A 132 18.80 -4.57 -4.22
C ARG A 132 18.70 -5.30 -2.88
N PRO A 133 17.86 -4.83 -1.93
CA PRO A 133 17.59 -5.55 -0.69
C PRO A 133 17.14 -6.98 -0.97
N LYS A 134 17.80 -7.97 -0.34
CA LYS A 134 17.37 -9.37 -0.43
C LYS A 134 15.98 -9.58 0.15
N ALA A 135 15.65 -8.81 1.20
CA ALA A 135 14.34 -8.77 1.81
C ALA A 135 14.06 -7.34 2.29
N ALA A 136 12.81 -6.89 2.14
CA ALA A 136 12.36 -5.63 2.71
C ALA A 136 12.07 -5.83 4.21
N ILE A 137 12.51 -4.88 5.03
CA ILE A 137 12.18 -4.83 6.45
C ILE A 137 10.80 -4.19 6.58
N ARG A 138 9.86 -4.91 7.19
CA ARG A 138 8.51 -4.40 7.45
C ARG A 138 8.29 -4.28 8.94
N VAL A 139 7.81 -3.12 9.35
CA VAL A 139 7.58 -2.76 10.75
C VAL A 139 6.14 -2.31 10.93
N ARG A 140 5.53 -2.74 12.03
CA ARG A 140 4.19 -2.29 12.41
C ARG A 140 4.17 -1.99 13.90
N ALA A 141 3.71 -0.81 14.26
CA ALA A 141 3.68 -0.35 15.65
C ALA A 141 5.04 -0.54 16.37
N GLY A 142 6.15 -0.22 15.69
CA GLY A 142 7.51 -0.31 16.24
C GLY A 142 8.15 -1.71 16.22
N ARG A 143 7.42 -2.77 15.87
CA ARG A 143 7.95 -4.15 15.84
C ARG A 143 8.19 -4.64 14.42
N ARG A 144 9.31 -5.33 14.21
CA ARG A 144 9.54 -6.09 12.97
C ARG A 144 8.47 -7.16 12.79
N LEU A 145 7.92 -7.22 11.59
CA LEU A 145 7.13 -8.34 11.14
C LEU A 145 8.07 -9.43 10.64
N ALA A 146 7.89 -10.66 11.12
CA ALA A 146 8.58 -11.81 10.54
C ALA A 146 8.20 -11.90 9.06
N VAL A 147 9.20 -11.94 8.18
CA VAL A 147 8.98 -12.19 6.76
C VAL A 147 8.54 -13.66 6.66
N PRO A 148 7.36 -13.97 6.06
CA PRO A 148 6.91 -15.34 5.89
C PRO A 148 7.83 -16.16 4.96
#